data_AF-A0A3A0V3L6-F1
#
_entry.id   AF-A0A3A0V3L6-F1
#
_cell.length_a   1.000
_cell.length_b   1.000
_cell.length_c   1.000
_cell.angle_alpha   90.00
_cell.angle_beta   90.00
_cell.angle_gamma   90.00
#
_symmetry.space_group_name_H-M   'P 1'
#
loop_
_entity.id
_entity.type
_entity.pdbx_description
1 polymer ?
#
loop_
_entity_poly.entity_id
_entity_poly.type
_entity_poly.pdbx_seq_one_letter_code
_entity_poly.pdbx_strand_id
1 'polypeptide(L)'
;YMDPMAKIIRRKLKKLGITKGIPVVFSDESPIVIREDVKETVGDANASTRKAQIPPSSNAFVPSVVGLISASYVVNDILKDIPVTRIKDKK
;
A
#
# COMPACT_ATOMS: atom_id res chain seq x y z
N TYR A 1 -9.10 -4.65 -9.26
CA TYR A 1 -7.99 -4.04 -8.50
C TYR A 1 -6.65 -4.32 -9.14
N MET A 2 -6.06 -3.32 -9.80
CA MET A 2 -4.73 -3.43 -10.42
C MET A 2 -3.77 -2.45 -9.79
N ASP A 3 -3.23 -2.80 -8.62
CA ASP A 3 -1.92 -2.31 -8.23
C ASP A 3 -0.85 -3.10 -9.02
N PRO A 4 -0.06 -2.42 -9.88
CA PRO A 4 1.04 -3.05 -10.62
C PRO A 4 2.06 -3.75 -9.70
N MET A 5 2.30 -3.21 -8.51
CA MET A 5 3.24 -3.79 -7.54
C MET A 5 2.69 -5.08 -6.95
N ALA A 6 1.44 -5.08 -6.48
CA ALA A 6 0.79 -6.28 -5.96
C ALA A 6 0.78 -7.43 -6.99
N LYS A 7 0.62 -7.14 -8.29
CA LYS A 7 0.70 -8.15 -9.37
C LYS A 7 2.08 -8.80 -9.45
N ILE A 8 3.15 -8.02 -9.34
CA ILE A 8 4.54 -8.53 -9.36
C ILE A 8 4.80 -9.39 -8.12
N ILE A 9 4.38 -8.92 -6.95
CA ILE A 9 4.54 -9.65 -5.69
C ILE A 9 3.82 -11.00 -5.76
N ARG A 10 2.56 -11.03 -6.18
CA ARG A 10 1.81 -12.29 -6.36
C ARG A 10 2.50 -13.27 -7.30
N ARG A 11 3.06 -12.81 -8.42
CA ARG A 11 3.82 -13.66 -9.35
C ARG A 11 5.07 -14.26 -8.69
N LYS A 12 5.78 -13.47 -7.88
CA LYS A 12 6.97 -13.95 -7.14
C LYS A 12 6.58 -14.97 -6.06
N LEU A 13 5.55 -14.69 -5.27
CA LEU A 13 5.05 -15.60 -4.24
C LEU A 13 4.59 -16.94 -4.84
N LYS A 14 3.88 -16.91 -5.98
CA LYS A 14 3.47 -18.13 -6.70
C LYS A 14 4.67 -18.96 -7.16
N LYS A 15 5.75 -18.32 -7.63
CA LYS A 15 7.00 -19.02 -8.00
C LYS A 15 7.68 -19.69 -6.80
N LEU A 16 7.52 -19.11 -5.60
CA LEU A 16 8.03 -19.66 -4.34
C LEU A 16 7.09 -20.72 -3.73
N GLY A 17 6.00 -21.10 -4.43
CA GLY A 17 5.02 -22.07 -3.92
C GLY A 17 4.06 -21.53 -2.86
N ILE A 18 4.08 -20.23 -2.58
CA ILE A 18 3.21 -19.60 -1.58
C ILE A 18 1.86 -19.27 -2.21
N THR A 19 0.83 -20.04 -1.88
CA THR A 19 -0.53 -19.94 -2.45
C THR A 19 -1.62 -19.60 -1.43
N LYS A 20 -1.34 -19.75 -0.13
CA LYS A 20 -2.32 -19.52 0.97
C LYS A 20 -2.80 -18.06 1.06
N GLY A 21 -2.06 -17.13 0.48
CA GLY A 21 -2.32 -15.69 0.60
C GLY A 21 -1.63 -15.09 1.81
N ILE A 22 -1.40 -13.78 1.76
CA ILE A 22 -0.74 -12.99 2.80
C ILE A 22 -1.64 -11.78 3.05
N PRO A 23 -1.84 -11.34 4.30
CA PRO A 23 -2.53 -10.08 4.57
C PRO A 23 -1.78 -8.91 3.93
N VAL A 24 -2.52 -8.03 3.26
CA VAL A 24 -1.96 -6.87 2.55
C VAL A 24 -2.82 -5.65 2.86
N VAL A 25 -2.15 -4.56 3.22
CA VAL A 25 -2.76 -3.22 3.28
C VAL A 25 -2.64 -2.59 1.89
N PHE A 26 -3.76 -2.19 1.31
CA PHE A 26 -3.81 -1.51 0.02
C PHE A 26 -4.92 -0.46 0.00
N SER A 27 -4.87 0.42 -0.99
CA SER A 27 -5.93 1.40 -1.25
C SER A 27 -6.77 0.96 -2.43
N ASP A 28 -8.07 1.19 -2.33
CA ASP A 28 -9.03 0.99 -3.41
C ASP A 28 -9.10 2.17 -4.38
N GLU A 29 -8.39 3.26 -4.06
CA GLU A 29 -8.34 4.47 -4.85
C GLU A 29 -7.78 4.22 -6.25
N SER A 30 -8.43 4.82 -7.25
CA SER A 30 -7.93 4.77 -8.62
C SER A 30 -6.75 5.75 -8.78
N PRO A 31 -5.67 5.36 -9.48
CA PRO A 31 -4.53 6.25 -9.68
C PRO A 31 -4.95 7.59 -10.29
N ILE A 32 -4.47 8.68 -9.71
CA ILE A 32 -4.75 10.03 -10.21
C ILE A 32 -3.98 10.26 -11.52
N VAL A 33 -4.65 10.84 -12.50
CA VAL A 33 -4.00 11.29 -13.74
C VAL A 33 -3.13 12.49 -13.42
N ILE A 34 -1.85 12.40 -13.75
CA ILE A 34 -0.89 13.48 -13.49
C ILE A 34 -1.22 14.66 -14.39
N ARG A 35 -1.24 15.86 -13.81
CA ARG A 35 -1.45 17.10 -14.55
C ARG A 35 -0.23 17.40 -15.42
N GLU A 36 -0.45 17.79 -16.67
CA GLU A 36 0.60 18.07 -17.66
C GLU A 36 1.61 19.13 -17.20
N ASP A 37 1.16 20.18 -16.50
CA ASP A 37 2.01 21.26 -15.95
C ASP A 37 3.04 20.76 -14.92
N VAL A 38 2.62 19.82 -14.07
CA VAL A 38 3.49 19.18 -13.08
C VAL A 38 4.45 18.20 -13.75
N LYS A 39 4.01 17.52 -14.82
CA LYS A 39 4.83 16.55 -15.56
C LYS A 39 6.04 17.22 -16.22
N GLU A 40 5.87 18.41 -16.80
CA GLU A 40 6.98 19.17 -17.41
C GLU A 40 7.99 19.68 -16.38
N THR A 41 7.54 19.95 -15.15
CA THR A 41 8.38 20.52 -14.09
C THR A 41 9.15 19.45 -13.32
N VAL A 42 8.56 18.27 -13.11
CA VAL A 42 9.09 17.21 -12.22
C VAL A 42 9.65 16.02 -13.00
N GLY A 43 9.19 15.79 -14.23
CA GLY A 43 9.64 14.71 -15.09
C GLY A 43 10.85 15.12 -15.94
N ASP A 44 11.90 14.30 -15.96
CA ASP A 44 12.96 14.44 -16.95
C ASP A 44 12.47 13.83 -18.28
N ALA A 45 12.16 14.70 -19.24
CA ALA A 45 11.67 14.29 -20.56
C ALA A 45 12.68 13.41 -21.33
N ASN A 46 13.97 13.51 -21.01
CA ASN A 46 15.05 12.75 -21.66
C ASN A 46 15.37 11.43 -20.93
N ALA A 47 14.71 11.13 -19.81
CA ALA A 47 15.00 9.93 -19.06
C ALA A 47 14.60 8.66 -19.84
N SER A 48 15.45 7.63 -19.79
CA SER A 48 15.28 6.38 -20.53
C SER A 48 14.11 5.51 -20.07
N THR A 49 13.53 5.80 -18.90
CA THR A 49 12.43 5.00 -18.32
C THR A 49 11.20 5.84 -18.02
N ARG A 50 10.02 5.28 -18.35
CA ARG A 50 8.71 5.91 -18.12
C ARG A 50 8.48 6.34 -16.66
N LYS A 51 9.08 5.64 -15.69
CA LYS A 51 9.00 5.99 -14.26
C LYS A 51 9.84 7.21 -13.86
N ALA A 52 10.90 7.50 -14.62
CA ALA A 52 11.72 8.69 -14.40
C ALA A 52 11.14 9.91 -15.14
N GLN A 53 10.51 9.69 -16.29
CA GLN A 53 9.73 10.72 -17.00
C GLN A 53 8.44 11.08 -16.25
N ILE A 54 7.86 10.11 -15.54
CA ILE A 54 6.61 10.25 -14.81
C ILE A 54 6.81 9.61 -13.44
N PRO A 55 7.45 10.32 -12.50
CA PRO A 55 7.65 9.80 -11.16
C PRO A 55 6.27 9.56 -10.52
N PRO A 56 5.97 8.32 -10.08
CA PRO A 56 4.76 8.08 -9.31
C PRO A 56 4.88 8.86 -8.00
N SER A 57 4.11 9.92 -7.88
CA SER A 57 4.11 10.75 -6.68
C SER A 57 3.04 10.27 -5.72
N SER A 58 3.41 10.18 -4.45
CA SER A 58 2.48 9.97 -3.34
C SER A 58 2.76 11.06 -2.31
N ASN A 59 1.73 11.50 -1.59
CA ASN A 59 1.90 12.47 -0.53
C ASN A 59 2.60 11.79 0.67
N ALA A 60 3.50 12.50 1.36
CA ALA A 60 4.16 12.04 2.58
C ALA A 60 3.18 11.55 3.67
N PHE A 61 1.93 12.01 3.62
CA PHE A 61 0.85 11.54 4.47
C PHE A 61 0.55 10.03 4.30
N VAL A 62 0.54 9.52 3.06
CA VAL A 62 0.05 8.17 2.76
C VAL A 62 0.94 7.07 3.34
N PRO A 63 2.29 7.11 3.19
CA PRO A 63 3.17 6.11 3.81
C PRO A 63 3.02 6.02 5.33
N SER A 64 2.86 7.16 6.02
CA SER A 64 2.68 7.18 7.47
C SER A 64 1.38 6.48 7.88
N VAL A 65 0.28 6.77 7.19
CA VAL A 65 -1.03 6.13 7.46
C VAL A 65 -0.97 4.63 7.20
N VAL A 66 -0.33 4.18 6.11
CA VAL A 66 -0.13 2.76 5.83
C VAL A 66 0.63 2.06 6.95
N GLY A 67 1.67 2.70 7.50
CA GLY A 67 2.42 2.19 8.65
C GLY A 67 1.55 1.99 9.88
N LEU A 68 0.72 2.99 10.22
CA LEU A 68 -0.20 2.93 11.36
C LEU A 68 -1.26 1.84 11.20
N ILE A 69 -1.83 1.69 10.00
CA ILE A 69 -2.80 0.62 9.71
C ILE A 69 -2.14 -0.75 9.84
N SER A 70 -0.93 -0.92 9.30
CA SER A 70 -0.18 -2.17 9.38
C SER A 70 0.15 -2.53 10.83
N ALA A 71 0.61 -1.56 11.62
CA ALA A 71 0.89 -1.74 13.05
C ALA A 71 -0.38 -2.14 13.82
N SER A 72 -1.50 -1.46 13.56
CA SER A 72 -2.79 -1.80 14.16
C SER A 72 -3.21 -3.24 13.85
N TYR A 73 -3.07 -3.68 12.60
CA TYR A 73 -3.38 -5.05 12.21
C TYR A 73 -2.53 -6.06 12.98
N VAL A 74 -1.20 -5.87 13.01
CA VAL A 74 -0.27 -6.78 13.69
C VAL A 74 -0.54 -6.84 15.19
N VAL A 75 -0.73 -5.69 15.84
CA VAL A 75 -0.99 -5.62 17.29
C VAL A 75 -2.30 -6.33 17.64
N ASN A 76 -3.38 -6.08 16.87
CA ASN A 76 -4.66 -6.74 17.12
C ASN A 76 -4.62 -8.25 16.84
N ASP A 77 -3.84 -8.70 15.85
CA ASP A 77 -3.67 -10.12 15.54
C ASP A 77 -2.93 -10.85 16.67
N ILE A 78 -1.85 -10.25 17.21
CA ILE A 78 -1.08 -10.80 18.33
C ILE A 78 -1.93 -10.88 19.61
N LEU A 79 -2.75 -9.86 19.88
CA LEU A 79 -3.56 -9.76 21.10
C LEU A 79 -4.92 -10.46 20.99
N LYS A 80 -5.22 -11.13 19.88
CA LYS A 80 -6.56 -11.64 19.55
C LYS A 80 -7.14 -12.59 20.60
N ASP A 81 -6.29 -13.40 21.22
CA ASP A 81 -6.72 -14.41 22.20
C ASP A 81 -6.75 -13.87 23.64
N ILE A 82 -6.37 -12.61 23.85
CA ILE A 82 -6.37 -11.99 25.18
C ILE A 82 -7.74 -11.34 25.42
N PRO A 83 -8.51 -11.78 26.43
CA PRO A 83 -9.81 -11.21 26.71
C PRO A 83 -9.65 -9.79 27.26
N VAL A 84 -10.12 -8.80 26.50
CA VAL A 84 -10.16 -7.39 26.92
C VAL A 84 -11.60 -7.02 27.26
N THR A 85 -11.87 -6.80 28.55
CA THR A 85 -13.17 -6.29 29.00
C THR A 85 -13.15 -4.78 29.00
N ARG A 86 -13.99 -4.13 28.19
CA ARG A 86 -14.12 -2.67 28.17
C ARG A 86 -15.22 -2.23 29.14
N ILE A 87 -15.17 -0.98 29.58
CA ILE A 87 -16.22 -0.38 30.43
C ILE A 87 -17.59 -0.46 29.76
N LYS A 88 -17.64 -0.38 28.42
CA LYS A 88 -18.87 -0.52 27.63
C LYS A 88 -19.44 -1.95 27.65
N ASP A 89 -18.61 -2.97 27.89
CA ASP A 89 -19.00 -4.38 27.89
C ASP A 89 -19.54 -4.84 29.26
N LYS A 90 -19.41 -4.00 30.30
CA LYS A 90 -19.87 -4.26 31.68
C LYS A 90 -21.30 -3.79 31.98
N LYS A 91 -22.01 -3.24 30.99
CA LYS A 91 -23.40 -2.77 31.14
C LYS A 91 -24.40 -3.79 30.63
#